data_AF-A0A1B9PNI8-F1
#
_entry.id   AF-A0A1B9PNI8-F1
#
_cell.length_a   1.000
_cell.length_b   1.000
_cell.length_c   1.000
_cell.angle_alpha   90.00
_cell.angle_beta   90.00
_cell.angle_gamma   90.00
#
_symmetry.space_group_name_H-M   'P 1'
#
loop_
_entity.id
_entity.type
_entity.pdbx_description
1 polymer ?
#
loop_
_entity_poly.entity_id
_entity_poly.type
_entity_poly.pdbx_seq_one_letter_code
_entity_poly.pdbx_strand_id
1 'polypeptide(L)'
;MFKSILSITIVSALLILGLLWQHSSSQLNYLKRDMVWSWSWAYYEPFSNGIQTSRTNDTKQLIFRRVDTINKISTYVDVTYTNTFEIIVIHEQYCQPKAIIPTTVQLNDLPEQSANFVCEDNGKSYLLREVVKHLSTFKLQTLDFNLSEDFSNWPIEELKKDQFIQKHSNFFKDKGDDTVYEWSRD
;
A
#
# COMPACT_ATOMS: atom_id res chain seq x y z
N MET A 1 -38.68 25.65 14.48
CA MET A 1 -37.34 25.35 15.03
C MET A 1 -36.90 23.90 14.82
N PHE A 2 -37.63 22.89 15.32
CA PHE A 2 -37.18 21.49 15.25
C PHE A 2 -36.97 20.94 13.82
N LYS A 3 -37.87 21.27 12.88
CA LYS A 3 -37.73 20.88 11.45
C LYS A 3 -36.51 21.51 10.79
N SER A 4 -36.22 22.78 11.07
CA SER A 4 -35.06 23.49 10.52
C SER A 4 -33.75 22.92 11.06
N ILE A 5 -33.69 22.58 12.35
CA ILE A 5 -32.52 21.92 12.96
C ILE A 5 -32.31 20.54 12.33
N LEU A 6 -33.37 19.74 12.18
CA LEU A 6 -33.30 18.43 11.54
C LEU A 6 -32.79 18.52 10.10
N SER A 7 -33.30 19.47 9.30
CA SER A 7 -32.83 19.70 7.93
C SER A 7 -31.35 20.08 7.88
N ILE A 8 -30.88 20.96 8.78
CA ILE A 8 -29.48 21.36 8.85
C ILE A 8 -28.58 20.16 9.20
N THR A 9 -28.99 19.33 10.17
CA THR A 9 -28.23 18.13 10.56
C THR A 9 -28.11 17.14 9.41
N ILE A 10 -29.21 16.89 8.68
CA ILE A 10 -29.21 15.98 7.53
C ILE A 10 -28.29 16.49 6.42
N VAL A 11 -28.40 17.78 6.08
CA VAL A 11 -27.55 18.38 5.03
C VAL A 11 -26.07 18.33 5.42
N SER A 12 -25.75 18.63 6.68
CA SER A 12 -24.38 18.52 7.21
C SER A 12 -23.86 17.08 7.13
N ALA A 13 -24.65 16.10 7.54
CA ALA A 13 -24.27 14.69 7.46
C ALA A 13 -24.03 14.24 6.01
N LEU A 14 -24.87 14.64 5.07
CA LEU A 14 -24.69 14.34 3.65
C LEU A 14 -23.42 14.97 3.07
N LEU A 15 -23.10 16.21 3.45
CA LEU A 15 -21.86 16.88 3.04
C LEU A 15 -20.63 16.14 3.57
N ILE A 16 -20.64 15.74 4.85
CA ILE A 16 -19.54 14.98 5.45
C ILE A 16 -19.37 13.63 4.73
N LEU A 17 -20.46 12.90 4.49
CA LEU A 17 -20.42 11.63 3.75
C LEU A 17 -19.90 11.80 2.32
N GLY A 18 -20.31 12.87 1.63
CA GLY A 18 -19.82 13.18 0.29
C GLY A 18 -18.32 13.46 0.25
N LEU A 19 -17.82 14.24 1.21
CA LEU A 19 -16.39 14.53 1.35
C LEU A 19 -15.58 13.26 1.67
N LEU A 20 -16.08 12.43 2.59
CA LEU A 20 -15.45 11.16 2.93
C LEU A 20 -15.41 10.20 1.73
N TRP A 21 -16.49 10.13 0.95
CA TRP A 21 -16.53 9.31 -0.25
C TRP A 21 -15.55 9.80 -1.32
N GLN A 22 -15.50 11.11 -1.56
CA GLN A 22 -14.54 11.70 -2.50
C GLN A 22 -13.10 11.46 -2.07
N HIS A 23 -12.78 11.67 -0.79
CA HIS A 23 -11.46 11.39 -0.22
C HIS A 23 -11.09 9.92 -0.41
N SER A 24 -11.97 9.02 0.01
CA SER A 24 -11.79 7.57 -0.13
C SER A 24 -11.57 7.15 -1.59
N SER A 25 -12.42 7.62 -2.50
CA SER A 25 -12.35 7.31 -3.92
C SER A 25 -11.05 7.83 -4.56
N SER A 26 -10.63 9.05 -4.20
CA SER A 26 -9.35 9.62 -4.64
C SER A 26 -8.18 8.74 -4.24
N GLN A 27 -8.13 8.31 -2.97
CA GLN A 27 -7.07 7.45 -2.47
C GLN A 27 -7.05 6.06 -3.15
N LEU A 28 -8.20 5.45 -3.41
CA LEU A 28 -8.28 4.16 -4.11
C LEU A 28 -7.80 4.25 -5.57
N ASN A 29 -8.00 5.39 -6.23
CA ASN A 29 -7.64 5.58 -7.63
C ASN A 29 -6.24 6.19 -7.85
N TYR A 30 -5.59 6.67 -6.80
CA TYR A 30 -4.24 7.22 -6.87
C TYR A 30 -3.20 6.13 -7.17
N LEU A 31 -2.30 6.37 -8.14
CA LEU A 31 -1.24 5.44 -8.59
C LEU A 31 -1.69 3.97 -8.65
N LYS A 32 -2.87 3.70 -9.22
CA LYS A 32 -3.51 2.37 -9.16
C LYS A 32 -2.69 1.21 -9.76
N ARG A 33 -1.72 1.50 -10.64
CA ARG A 33 -0.87 0.51 -11.34
C ARG A 33 -1.65 -0.69 -11.89
N ASP A 34 -2.74 -0.38 -12.59
CA ASP A 34 -3.66 -1.35 -13.21
C ASP A 34 -4.28 -2.38 -12.25
N MET A 35 -4.23 -2.13 -10.95
CA MET A 35 -4.88 -2.94 -9.92
C MET A 35 -6.20 -2.30 -9.48
N VAL A 36 -7.14 -3.15 -9.04
CA VAL A 36 -8.40 -2.71 -8.43
C VAL A 36 -8.23 -2.71 -6.93
N TRP A 37 -8.18 -1.53 -6.33
CA TRP A 37 -7.96 -1.36 -4.91
C TRP A 37 -9.27 -1.30 -4.14
N SER A 38 -9.27 -1.93 -2.96
CA SER A 38 -10.33 -1.80 -1.97
C SER A 38 -9.71 -1.50 -0.61
N TRP A 39 -10.53 -1.05 0.34
CA TRP A 39 -10.08 -0.85 1.72
C TRP A 39 -9.92 -2.19 2.42
N SER A 40 -8.84 -2.33 3.19
CA SER A 40 -8.78 -3.35 4.22
C SER A 40 -9.65 -2.88 5.38
N TRP A 41 -10.89 -3.36 5.47
CA TRP A 41 -11.92 -2.78 6.35
C TRP A 41 -11.52 -2.73 7.84
N ALA A 42 -10.72 -3.69 8.32
CA ALA A 42 -10.20 -3.70 9.69
C ALA A 42 -9.14 -2.60 9.95
N TYR A 43 -8.57 -2.03 8.88
CA TYR A 43 -7.50 -1.03 8.89
C TYR A 43 -7.91 0.23 8.10
N TYR A 44 -9.23 0.43 7.93
CA TYR A 44 -9.78 1.60 7.26
C TYR A 44 -9.78 2.79 8.20
N GLU A 45 -9.16 3.88 7.78
CA GLU A 45 -9.12 5.13 8.53
C GLU A 45 -9.85 6.21 7.72
N PRO A 46 -11.11 6.56 8.03
CA PRO A 46 -11.91 7.47 7.19
C PRO A 46 -11.35 8.90 7.10
N PHE A 47 -10.54 9.31 8.08
CA PHE A 47 -9.97 10.66 8.18
C PHE A 47 -8.45 10.68 8.00
N SER A 48 -7.85 9.56 7.60
CA SER A 48 -6.40 9.39 7.46
C SER A 48 -6.10 8.46 6.26
N ASN A 49 -4.84 8.10 6.09
CA ASN A 49 -4.39 7.20 5.03
C ASN A 49 -4.49 5.75 5.54
N GLY A 50 -5.67 5.15 5.38
CA GLY A 50 -5.89 3.75 5.76
C GLY A 50 -5.13 2.75 4.87
N ILE A 51 -5.17 1.47 5.26
CA ILE A 51 -4.59 0.39 4.46
C ILE A 51 -5.56 -0.06 3.38
N GLN A 52 -5.04 -0.15 2.16
CA GLN A 52 -5.73 -0.65 1.00
C GLN A 52 -5.17 -2.01 0.60
N THR A 53 -6.00 -2.84 -0.01
CA THR A 53 -5.65 -4.18 -0.44
C THR A 53 -6.00 -4.39 -1.90
N SER A 54 -5.21 -5.20 -2.59
CA SER A 54 -5.50 -5.66 -3.94
C SER A 54 -4.81 -7.00 -4.20
N ARG A 55 -4.98 -7.51 -5.41
CA ARG A 55 -4.22 -8.64 -5.95
C ARG A 55 -3.54 -8.24 -7.24
N THR A 56 -2.29 -8.66 -7.42
CA THR A 56 -1.58 -8.46 -8.69
C THR A 56 -2.35 -9.14 -9.84
N ASN A 57 -2.28 -8.58 -11.04
CA ASN A 57 -3.07 -9.10 -12.16
C ASN A 57 -2.58 -10.46 -12.67
N ASP A 58 -1.26 -10.64 -12.67
CA ASP A 58 -0.53 -11.81 -13.16
C ASP A 58 -0.56 -12.96 -12.16
N THR A 59 -0.01 -12.77 -10.96
CA THR A 59 0.20 -13.85 -9.98
C THR A 59 -0.92 -13.93 -8.94
N LYS A 60 -1.90 -13.03 -8.99
CA LYS A 60 -2.98 -12.90 -7.99
C LYS A 60 -2.47 -12.78 -6.56
N GLN A 61 -1.25 -12.29 -6.39
CA GLN A 61 -0.64 -12.15 -5.08
C GLN A 61 -1.31 -11.04 -4.30
N LEU A 62 -1.63 -11.31 -3.03
CA LEU A 62 -2.12 -10.29 -2.11
C LEU A 62 -1.05 -9.20 -1.90
N ILE A 63 -1.46 -7.95 -2.04
CA ILE A 63 -0.62 -6.77 -1.83
C ILE A 63 -1.38 -5.77 -0.96
N PHE A 64 -0.67 -5.13 -0.04
CA PHE A 64 -1.18 -4.00 0.71
C PHE A 64 -0.50 -2.71 0.26
N ARG A 65 -1.21 -1.60 0.38
CA ARG A 65 -0.61 -0.27 0.23
C ARG A 65 -1.23 0.76 1.14
N ARG A 66 -0.49 1.84 1.33
CA ARG A 66 -0.97 3.13 1.83
C ARG A 66 -0.59 4.21 0.83
N VAL A 67 -1.44 5.21 0.69
CA VAL A 67 -1.20 6.36 -0.20
C VAL A 67 -1.20 7.64 0.59
N ASP A 68 -0.27 8.53 0.30
CA ASP A 68 -0.25 9.91 0.75
C ASP A 68 -0.32 10.81 -0.48
N THR A 69 -1.53 11.26 -0.80
CA THR A 69 -1.77 12.10 -1.98
C THR A 69 -1.23 13.52 -1.82
N ILE A 70 -0.95 13.98 -0.60
CA ILE A 70 -0.41 15.32 -0.33
C ILE A 70 1.08 15.34 -0.69
N ASN A 71 1.82 14.37 -0.15
CA ASN A 71 3.25 14.21 -0.43
C ASN A 71 3.53 13.42 -1.71
N LYS A 72 2.48 13.00 -2.43
CA LYS A 72 2.54 12.23 -3.68
C LYS A 72 3.27 10.89 -3.56
N ILE A 73 3.10 10.22 -2.43
CA ILE A 73 3.79 8.97 -2.11
C ILE A 73 2.80 7.81 -2.09
N SER A 74 3.26 6.64 -2.48
CA SER A 74 2.55 5.39 -2.19
C SER A 74 3.54 4.33 -1.73
N THR A 75 3.22 3.71 -0.59
CA THR A 75 3.99 2.62 0.02
C THR A 75 3.23 1.33 -0.19
N TYR A 76 3.88 0.35 -0.81
CA TYR A 76 3.36 -0.99 -1.05
C TYR A 76 4.14 -1.99 -0.21
N VAL A 77 3.44 -3.03 0.24
CA VAL A 77 4.04 -4.16 0.94
C VAL A 77 3.49 -5.45 0.36
N ASP A 78 4.41 -6.33 -0.02
CA ASP A 78 4.10 -7.69 -0.43
C ASP A 78 5.15 -8.68 0.12
N VAL A 79 5.11 -9.92 -0.38
CA VAL A 79 6.04 -10.98 0.01
C VAL A 79 6.73 -11.55 -1.22
N THR A 80 8.05 -11.68 -1.20
CA THR A 80 8.78 -12.32 -2.30
C THR A 80 8.54 -13.82 -2.31
N TYR A 81 8.92 -14.48 -3.41
CA TYR A 81 8.88 -15.95 -3.52
C TYR A 81 9.69 -16.66 -2.42
N THR A 82 10.68 -16.00 -1.82
CA THR A 82 11.49 -16.54 -0.72
C THR A 82 10.88 -16.33 0.67
N ASN A 83 9.63 -15.85 0.74
CA ASN A 83 8.94 -15.54 2.00
C ASN A 83 9.59 -14.40 2.81
N THR A 84 10.24 -13.47 2.12
CA THR A 84 10.70 -12.18 2.68
C THR A 84 9.70 -11.09 2.34
N PHE A 85 9.56 -10.09 3.20
CA PHE A 85 8.76 -8.91 2.87
C PHE A 85 9.51 -8.03 1.88
N GLU A 86 8.77 -7.45 0.95
CA GLU A 86 9.25 -6.41 0.03
C GLU A 86 8.42 -5.15 0.26
N ILE A 87 9.12 -4.03 0.47
CA ILE A 87 8.55 -2.71 0.60
C ILE A 87 8.91 -1.95 -0.68
N ILE A 88 7.90 -1.39 -1.33
CA ILE A 88 8.11 -0.54 -2.51
C ILE A 88 7.53 0.83 -2.17
N VAL A 89 8.36 1.86 -2.25
CA VAL A 89 7.92 3.25 -2.11
C VAL A 89 7.99 3.91 -3.48
N ILE A 90 6.91 4.57 -3.87
CA ILE A 90 6.82 5.34 -5.11
C ILE A 90 6.60 6.79 -4.75
N HIS A 91 7.39 7.68 -5.34
CA HIS A 91 7.18 9.12 -5.29
C HIS A 91 6.81 9.61 -6.70
N GLU A 92 5.58 10.11 -6.88
CA GLU A 92 5.08 10.61 -8.17
C GLU A 92 5.68 11.99 -8.47
N GLN A 93 6.67 12.00 -9.35
CA GLN A 93 7.34 13.20 -9.82
C GLN A 93 7.95 12.92 -11.19
N TYR A 94 7.73 13.83 -12.14
CA TYR A 94 8.37 13.75 -13.45
C TYR A 94 9.89 13.81 -13.32
N CYS A 95 10.56 12.91 -14.01
CA CYS A 95 11.99 12.70 -13.89
C CYS A 95 12.62 12.17 -15.19
N GLN A 96 13.93 12.33 -15.31
CA GLN A 96 14.69 11.70 -16.37
C GLN A 96 14.91 10.22 -16.00
N PRO A 97 14.61 9.25 -16.88
CA PRO A 97 14.82 7.83 -16.59
C PRO A 97 16.21 7.57 -16.02
N LYS A 98 16.30 6.74 -14.97
CA LYS A 98 17.53 6.43 -14.21
C LYS A 98 18.13 7.58 -13.39
N ALA A 99 17.50 8.76 -13.35
CA ALA A 99 17.86 9.79 -12.38
C ALA A 99 17.68 9.26 -10.96
N ILE A 100 18.48 9.77 -10.03
CA ILE A 100 18.54 9.28 -8.66
C ILE A 100 18.22 10.41 -7.69
N ILE A 101 17.43 10.10 -6.65
CA ILE A 101 17.30 10.93 -5.45
C ILE A 101 17.95 10.17 -4.29
N PRO A 102 19.05 10.69 -3.70
CA PRO A 102 19.65 10.12 -2.51
C PRO A 102 18.67 10.16 -1.34
N THR A 103 18.62 9.09 -0.57
CA THR A 103 17.73 8.96 0.58
C THR A 103 18.40 8.15 1.68
N THR A 104 17.91 8.32 2.90
CA THR A 104 18.28 7.48 4.03
C THR A 104 17.08 6.62 4.40
N VAL A 105 17.34 5.35 4.70
CA VAL A 105 16.33 4.38 5.11
C VAL A 105 16.73 3.76 6.45
N GLN A 106 15.76 3.62 7.33
CA GLN A 106 15.87 2.85 8.56
C GLN A 106 14.82 1.74 8.56
N LEU A 107 15.26 0.48 8.59
CA LEU A 107 14.39 -0.68 8.70
C LEU A 107 14.44 -1.21 10.13
N ASN A 108 13.28 -1.33 10.77
CA ASN A 108 13.17 -1.78 12.16
C ASN A 108 14.07 -0.91 13.07
N ASP A 109 14.72 -1.54 14.05
CA ASP A 109 15.71 -0.89 14.93
C ASP A 109 17.15 -0.99 14.39
N LEU A 110 17.34 -1.22 13.09
CA LEU A 110 18.66 -1.25 12.48
C LEU A 110 19.21 0.16 12.29
N PRO A 111 20.55 0.31 12.16
CA PRO A 111 21.15 1.60 11.79
C PRO A 111 20.62 2.09 10.44
N GLU A 112 20.56 3.41 10.30
CA GLU A 112 20.27 4.07 9.04
C GLU A 112 21.23 3.66 7.93
N GLN A 113 20.70 3.46 6.72
CA GLN A 113 21.45 3.06 5.53
C GLN A 113 21.17 4.05 4.40
N SER A 114 22.18 4.33 3.60
CA SER A 114 22.00 5.11 2.38
C SER A 114 21.35 4.25 1.31
N ALA A 115 20.29 4.76 0.70
CA ALA A 115 19.58 4.16 -0.40
C ALA A 115 19.28 5.22 -1.47
N ASN A 116 18.69 4.78 -2.59
CA ASN A 116 18.42 5.65 -3.72
C ASN A 116 17.02 5.38 -4.26
N PHE A 117 16.25 6.43 -4.42
CA PHE A 117 15.11 6.44 -5.31
C PHE A 117 15.63 6.50 -6.75
N VAL A 118 15.14 5.61 -7.62
CA VAL A 118 15.51 5.56 -9.04
C VAL A 118 14.30 5.89 -9.89
N CYS A 119 14.46 6.83 -10.82
CA CYS A 119 13.41 7.20 -11.76
C CYS A 119 13.06 6.02 -12.67
N GLU A 120 11.78 5.68 -12.75
CA GLU A 120 11.26 4.63 -13.61
C GLU A 120 11.40 5.00 -15.10
N ASP A 121 11.45 3.99 -15.97
CA ASP A 121 11.66 4.18 -17.41
C ASP A 121 10.59 5.05 -18.09
N ASN A 122 9.39 5.11 -17.50
CA ASN A 122 8.30 5.95 -17.97
C ASN A 122 8.47 7.46 -17.66
N GLY A 123 9.48 7.82 -16.84
CA GLY A 123 9.79 9.21 -16.48
C GLY A 123 8.75 9.91 -15.59
N LYS A 124 7.84 9.17 -14.95
CA LYS A 124 6.71 9.73 -14.17
C LYS A 124 6.85 9.61 -12.66
N SER A 125 7.75 8.76 -12.19
CA SER A 125 7.88 8.43 -10.78
C SER A 125 9.26 7.92 -10.44
N TYR A 126 9.64 8.10 -9.19
CA TYR A 126 10.78 7.43 -8.58
C TYR A 126 10.32 6.22 -7.78
N LEU A 127 11.13 5.17 -7.78
CA LEU A 127 10.89 3.94 -7.04
C LEU A 127 12.08 3.64 -6.12
N LEU A 128 11.77 3.26 -4.88
CA LEU A 128 12.71 2.65 -3.94
C LEU A 128 12.12 1.29 -3.52
N ARG A 129 12.99 0.29 -3.41
CA ARG A 129 12.62 -1.07 -3.06
C ARG A 129 13.55 -1.58 -1.98
N GLU A 130 12.98 -2.11 -0.91
CA GLU A 130 13.70 -2.71 0.20
C GLU A 130 13.16 -4.10 0.51
N VAL A 131 14.03 -5.03 0.87
CA VAL A 131 13.66 -6.43 1.14
C VAL A 131 14.16 -6.84 2.52
N VAL A 132 13.27 -7.38 3.34
CA VAL A 132 13.58 -7.74 4.73
C VAL A 132 12.86 -9.02 5.16
N LYS A 133 13.49 -9.82 6.04
CA LYS A 133 12.86 -11.06 6.56
C LYS A 133 11.73 -10.79 7.55
N HIS A 134 11.91 -9.75 8.36
CA HIS A 134 10.98 -9.32 9.39
C HIS A 134 10.74 -7.82 9.26
N LEU A 135 9.48 -7.43 9.32
CA LEU A 135 9.03 -6.07 9.04
C LEU A 135 8.27 -5.56 10.27
N SER A 136 8.83 -4.58 10.96
CA SER A 136 8.19 -3.93 12.12
C SER A 136 8.02 -2.43 11.90
N THR A 137 9.09 -1.72 11.53
CA THR A 137 9.04 -0.29 11.22
C THR A 137 9.85 0.02 9.97
N PHE A 138 9.48 1.10 9.29
CA PHE A 138 10.24 1.62 8.16
C PHE A 138 10.22 3.13 8.22
N LYS A 139 11.40 3.75 8.20
CA LYS A 139 11.55 5.19 8.06
C LYS A 139 12.35 5.50 6.82
N LEU A 140 11.94 6.55 6.15
CA LEU A 140 12.59 7.04 4.97
C LEU A 140 12.70 8.56 5.06
N GLN A 141 13.88 9.07 4.77
CA GLN A 141 14.17 10.50 4.79
C GLN A 141 14.83 10.92 3.49
N THR A 142 14.19 11.88 2.81
CA THR A 142 14.74 12.59 1.65
C THR A 142 14.96 14.06 2.01
N LEU A 143 15.43 14.85 1.04
CA LEU A 143 15.45 16.31 1.17
C LEU A 143 14.04 16.93 1.18
N ASP A 144 13.08 16.29 0.50
CA ASP A 144 11.76 16.88 0.22
C ASP A 144 10.67 16.39 1.19
N PHE A 145 10.81 15.18 1.73
CA PHE A 145 9.82 14.55 2.60
C PHE A 145 10.42 13.49 3.53
N ASN A 146 9.65 13.19 4.58
CA ASN A 146 9.88 12.08 5.48
C ASN A 146 8.68 11.15 5.47
N LEU A 147 8.94 9.85 5.55
CA LEU A 147 7.93 8.80 5.64
C LEU A 147 8.27 7.91 6.83
N SER A 148 7.27 7.55 7.63
CA SER A 148 7.41 6.61 8.73
C SER A 148 6.22 5.67 8.74
N GLU A 149 6.50 4.38 8.76
CA GLU A 149 5.52 3.31 8.78
C GLU A 149 5.75 2.41 9.99
N ASP A 150 4.66 2.10 10.68
CA ASP A 150 4.59 1.10 11.75
C ASP A 150 3.70 -0.04 11.27
N PHE A 151 4.32 -1.19 10.98
CA PHE A 151 3.66 -2.35 10.40
C PHE A 151 2.89 -3.19 11.42
N SER A 152 2.92 -2.83 12.71
CA SER A 152 1.93 -3.36 13.67
C SER A 152 0.51 -2.91 13.32
N ASN A 153 0.37 -1.78 12.60
CA ASN A 153 -0.90 -1.26 12.10
C ASN A 153 -1.21 -1.74 10.67
N TRP A 154 -0.52 -2.77 10.19
CA TRP A 154 -0.74 -3.37 8.87
C TRP A 154 -1.04 -4.87 9.02
N PRO A 155 -1.90 -5.46 8.18
CA PRO A 155 -2.18 -6.90 8.15
C PRO A 155 -1.05 -7.73 7.50
N ILE A 156 0.22 -7.47 7.81
CA ILE A 156 1.36 -8.10 7.10
C ILE A 156 1.44 -9.63 7.26
N GLU A 157 0.84 -10.20 8.31
CA GLU A 157 0.75 -11.65 8.49
C GLU A 157 -0.10 -12.31 7.41
N GLU A 158 -1.12 -11.60 6.89
CA GLU A 158 -1.97 -12.10 5.81
C GLU A 158 -1.19 -12.31 4.51
N LEU A 159 -0.15 -11.51 4.25
CA LEU A 159 0.71 -11.67 3.08
C LEU A 159 1.47 -13.00 3.11
N LYS A 160 2.03 -13.39 4.27
CA LYS A 160 2.73 -14.67 4.43
C LYS A 160 1.77 -15.85 4.40
N LYS A 161 0.56 -15.68 4.94
CA LYS A 161 -0.51 -16.69 4.84
C LYS A 161 -0.93 -16.91 3.39
N ASP A 162 -1.19 -15.84 2.63
CA ASP A 162 -1.53 -15.91 1.20
C ASP A 162 -0.41 -16.61 0.41
N GLN A 163 0.84 -16.21 0.62
CA GLN A 163 2.02 -16.85 0.04
C GLN A 163 2.10 -18.35 0.33
N PHE A 164 1.78 -18.77 1.57
CA PHE A 164 1.78 -20.17 1.96
C PHE A 164 0.69 -20.96 1.25
N ILE A 165 -0.53 -20.40 1.17
CA ILE A 165 -1.67 -21.01 0.49
C ILE A 165 -1.37 -21.18 -0.99
N GLN A 166 -0.85 -20.15 -1.66
CA GLN A 166 -0.53 -20.21 -3.09
C GLN A 166 0.55 -21.25 -3.41
N LYS A 167 1.55 -21.42 -2.54
CA LYS A 167 2.60 -22.45 -2.71
C LYS A 167 2.10 -23.88 -2.50
N HIS A 168 1.03 -24.06 -1.73
CA HIS A 168 0.44 -25.37 -1.44
C HIS A 168 -0.97 -25.47 -2.03
N SER A 169 -1.19 -24.85 -3.18
CA SER A 169 -2.52 -24.66 -3.77
C SER A 169 -3.29 -25.96 -3.90
N ASN A 170 -2.65 -27.04 -4.34
CA ASN A 170 -3.26 -28.37 -4.47
C ASN A 170 -3.86 -28.87 -3.15
N PHE A 171 -3.11 -28.74 -2.04
CA PHE A 171 -3.60 -29.14 -0.72
C PHE A 171 -4.84 -28.35 -0.29
N PHE A 172 -4.87 -27.04 -0.56
CA PHE A 172 -5.99 -26.18 -0.15
C PHE A 172 -7.21 -26.30 -1.08
N LYS A 173 -7.01 -26.47 -2.39
CA LYS A 173 -8.07 -26.80 -3.35
C LYS A 173 -8.78 -28.09 -2.95
N ASP A 174 -8.03 -29.13 -2.58
CA ASP A 174 -8.58 -30.42 -2.14
C ASP A 174 -9.36 -30.34 -0.81
N LYS A 175 -9.18 -29.26 -0.04
CA LYS A 175 -9.93 -28.97 1.19
C LYS A 175 -11.16 -28.10 0.98
N GLY A 176 -11.49 -27.76 -0.27
CA GLY A 176 -12.67 -26.98 -0.63
C GLY A 176 -12.51 -25.47 -0.44
N ASP A 177 -11.29 -24.94 -0.47
CA ASP A 177 -11.08 -23.49 -0.52
C ASP A 177 -11.19 -23.00 -1.97
N ASP A 178 -12.33 -22.40 -2.30
CA ASP A 178 -12.68 -21.92 -3.64
C ASP A 178 -11.84 -20.71 -4.10
N THR A 179 -11.04 -20.12 -3.21
CA THR A 179 -10.28 -18.88 -3.48
C THR A 179 -8.77 -19.08 -3.59
N VAL A 180 -8.35 -20.31 -3.84
CA VAL A 180 -6.93 -20.68 -3.94
C VAL A 180 -6.38 -20.39 -5.32
N TYR A 181 -5.60 -19.31 -5.42
CA TYR A 181 -4.79 -19.02 -6.59
C TYR A 181 -3.53 -19.89 -6.58
N GLU A 182 -3.18 -20.42 -7.74
CA GLU A 182 -1.93 -21.15 -7.89
C GLU A 182 -0.77 -20.18 -8.13
N TRP A 183 0.38 -20.51 -7.57
CA TRP A 183 1.59 -19.74 -7.80
C TRP A 183 2.02 -19.83 -9.27
N SER A 184 1.67 -18.82 -10.08
CA SER A 184 2.02 -18.74 -11.51
C SER A 184 3.15 -17.75 -11.78
N ARG A 185 4.21 -17.78 -10.98
CA ARG A 185 5.48 -17.13 -11.36
C ARG A 185 6.29 -18.16 -12.13
N ASP A 186 6.46 -17.93 -13.42
CA ASP A 186 7.44 -18.64 -14.24
C ASP A 186 8.84 -18.62 -13.60
#